data_AF-A0A8J5XDH1-F1
#
_entry.id   AF-A0A8J5XDH1-F1
#
_cell.length_a   1.000
_cell.length_b   1.000
_cell.length_c   1.000
_cell.angle_alpha   90.00
_cell.angle_beta   90.00
_cell.angle_gamma   90.00
#
_symmetry.space_group_name_H-M   'P 1'
#
loop_
_entity.id
_entity.type
_entity.pdbx_description
1 polymer ?
#
loop_
_entity_poly.entity_id
_entity_poly.type
_entity_poly.pdbx_seq_one_letter_code
_entity_poly.pdbx_strand_id
1 'polypeptide(L)'
;MRGAASGGSGAIGWGGAAFRNLGVRKITLLIDLLELGVNTVLVDADTVLLRDPLPYLRQWPDADVLASTDHLTNSTDDLGLEDLEVAHSHWNVGFFFIKASAVPFARAWRELLVRKPHWWDQHAFGWLLRQGVAGDGKGPGAGGPNGPGWDLKGDKAGLSDPRLFRCFTNHSLVCGTLPVASFANGHVGLVQRLHARLPRPLYFVHATHQYSAGAGKRHRLREAGVWIDPPEYYDPPGGLLYAPLALPDGLLHPRGVDGKPLFAPQLAFLDTAHNHSAHPALLAHFALTHAQIAHVRDGVAAAWALGRKLILPPLACGFDRGPFPHLGKSPGATAQRLPIEPCPLDYVFDLERRAGARDGAAAAPALLEISREYSMLNSTRTPPSLLASAHRASALPAGEGAAGVRRLWAAHRLVELAQLPPAFGPSSLLSPSQQRALREALAHYTDVWCCVNPIRWGLPGHVLYDALYDVVPHTDRLGRTWTCPWHIAIGAAKPRCADGNVPRARGTLPTAGLR
;
A
#
# COMPACT_ATOMS: atom_id res chain seq x y z
N MET A 1 16.47 3.42 -11.58
CA MET A 1 15.39 2.49 -11.21
C MET A 1 15.00 1.66 -12.43
N ARG A 2 15.77 0.61 -12.74
CA ARG A 2 15.24 -0.51 -13.53
C ARG A 2 14.97 -1.61 -12.51
N GLY A 3 13.72 -1.69 -12.04
CA GLY A 3 13.31 -2.74 -11.12
C GLY A 3 13.81 -4.09 -11.65
N ALA A 4 14.70 -4.72 -10.88
CA ALA A 4 15.15 -6.06 -11.17
C ALA A 4 13.90 -6.94 -11.27
N ALA A 5 13.68 -7.49 -12.45
CA ALA A 5 12.68 -8.51 -12.68
C ALA A 5 13.05 -9.72 -11.81
N SER A 6 12.44 -9.82 -10.64
CA SER A 6 12.37 -11.10 -9.93
C SER A 6 11.28 -11.91 -10.58
N GLY A 7 11.68 -12.81 -11.48
CA GLY A 7 10.80 -13.85 -12.01
C GLY A 7 10.23 -14.66 -10.86
N GLY A 8 8.90 -14.69 -10.78
CA GLY A 8 8.23 -15.35 -9.66
C GLY A 8 6.79 -14.92 -9.37
N SER A 9 6.02 -14.48 -10.36
CA SER A 9 4.55 -14.61 -10.40
C SER A 9 4.09 -14.09 -11.77
N GLY A 10 2.99 -14.60 -12.33
CA GLY A 10 2.44 -14.16 -13.61
C GLY A 10 1.89 -12.71 -13.61
N ALA A 11 2.33 -11.85 -12.69
CA ALA A 11 1.94 -10.47 -12.61
C ALA A 11 2.69 -9.63 -13.66
N ILE A 12 1.93 -8.93 -14.50
CA ILE A 12 2.48 -7.99 -15.47
C ILE A 12 3.02 -6.78 -14.70
N GLY A 13 4.34 -6.61 -14.69
CA GLY A 13 5.02 -5.55 -13.95
C GLY A 13 4.56 -4.15 -14.36
N TRP A 14 4.20 -3.32 -13.38
CA TRP A 14 3.73 -1.95 -13.59
C TRP A 14 4.73 -1.13 -14.42
N GLY A 15 4.23 -0.40 -15.41
CA GLY A 15 5.06 0.40 -16.31
C GLY A 15 5.90 -0.41 -17.32
N GLY A 16 5.73 -1.74 -17.41
CA GLY A 16 6.37 -2.59 -18.42
C GLY A 16 5.75 -2.48 -19.82
N ALA A 17 6.41 -3.04 -20.84
CA ALA A 17 5.86 -3.09 -22.20
C ALA A 17 4.56 -3.92 -22.28
N ALA A 18 4.52 -5.07 -21.60
CA ALA A 18 3.32 -5.88 -21.47
C ALA A 18 2.17 -5.12 -20.77
N PHE A 19 2.48 -4.35 -19.73
CA PHE A 19 1.51 -3.50 -19.02
C PHE A 19 0.91 -2.45 -19.95
N ARG A 20 1.73 -1.73 -20.72
CA ARG A 20 1.24 -0.73 -21.67
C ARG A 20 0.41 -1.34 -22.80
N ASN A 21 0.74 -2.56 -23.23
CA ASN A 21 -0.05 -3.28 -24.23
C ASN A 21 -1.44 -3.70 -23.72
N LEU A 22 -1.61 -3.93 -22.41
CA LEU A 22 -2.94 -4.14 -21.81
C LEU A 22 -3.84 -2.92 -22.04
N GLY A 23 -3.31 -1.71 -21.90
CA GLY A 23 -4.03 -0.47 -22.17
C GLY A 23 -4.60 -0.45 -23.60
N VAL A 24 -3.78 -0.79 -24.61
CA VAL A 24 -4.25 -0.87 -26.01
C VAL A 24 -5.39 -1.88 -26.15
N ARG A 25 -5.26 -3.08 -25.58
CA ARG A 25 -6.31 -4.13 -25.66
C ARG A 25 -7.59 -3.73 -24.95
N LYS A 26 -7.48 -3.11 -23.77
CA LYS A 26 -8.58 -2.58 -22.97
C LYS A 26 -9.39 -1.58 -23.79
N ILE A 27 -8.73 -0.64 -24.47
CA ILE A 27 -9.42 0.36 -25.29
C ILE A 27 -9.97 -0.23 -26.59
N THR A 28 -9.31 -1.23 -27.18
CA THR A 28 -9.89 -1.95 -28.33
C THR A 28 -11.22 -2.61 -27.96
N LEU A 29 -11.29 -3.35 -26.86
CA LEU A 29 -12.56 -3.94 -26.39
C LEU A 29 -13.63 -2.88 -26.13
N LEU A 30 -13.24 -1.74 -25.55
CA LEU A 30 -14.15 -0.63 -25.33
C LEU A 30 -14.73 -0.12 -26.66
N ILE A 31 -13.90 0.08 -27.68
CA ILE A 31 -14.36 0.53 -29.00
C ILE A 31 -15.40 -0.43 -29.57
N ASP A 32 -15.15 -1.74 -29.50
CA ASP A 32 -16.08 -2.75 -30.01
C ASP A 32 -17.45 -2.65 -29.33
N LEU A 33 -17.49 -2.45 -28.01
CA LEU A 33 -18.74 -2.28 -27.25
C LEU A 33 -19.48 -0.98 -27.63
N LEU A 34 -18.75 0.13 -27.75
CA LEU A 34 -19.35 1.42 -28.07
C LEU A 34 -19.88 1.45 -29.52
N GLU A 35 -19.21 0.79 -30.46
CA GLU A 35 -19.69 0.64 -31.85
C GLU A 35 -20.98 -0.18 -31.96
N LEU A 36 -21.21 -1.10 -31.02
CA LEU A 36 -22.48 -1.83 -30.89
C LEU A 36 -23.61 -0.99 -30.26
N GLY A 37 -23.35 0.29 -29.92
CA GLY A 37 -24.33 1.16 -29.28
C GLY A 37 -24.46 0.97 -27.77
N VAL A 38 -23.52 0.28 -27.11
CA VAL A 38 -23.60 -0.06 -25.69
C VAL A 38 -22.88 0.97 -24.82
N ASN A 39 -23.63 1.71 -24.00
CA ASN A 39 -23.04 2.53 -22.94
C ASN A 39 -22.34 1.63 -21.92
N THR A 40 -21.09 1.94 -21.59
CA THR A 40 -20.20 1.00 -20.89
C THR A 40 -19.68 1.61 -19.59
N VAL A 41 -19.72 0.82 -18.51
CA VAL A 41 -18.92 1.06 -17.31
C VAL A 41 -17.73 0.10 -17.37
N LEU A 42 -16.52 0.65 -17.46
CA LEU A 42 -15.30 -0.14 -17.44
C LEU A 42 -14.72 -0.13 -16.03
N VAL A 43 -14.37 -1.33 -15.55
CA VAL A 43 -13.85 -1.57 -14.21
C VAL A 43 -12.58 -2.42 -14.29
N ASP A 44 -11.49 -1.98 -13.66
CA ASP A 44 -10.25 -2.77 -13.59
C ASP A 44 -10.40 -3.96 -12.62
N ALA A 45 -9.63 -5.03 -12.87
CA ALA A 45 -9.75 -6.30 -12.16
C ALA A 45 -9.31 -6.26 -10.68
N ASP A 46 -8.58 -5.22 -10.29
CA ASP A 46 -8.07 -4.97 -8.94
C ASP A 46 -8.88 -3.89 -8.22
N THR A 47 -10.19 -3.92 -8.44
CA THR A 47 -11.16 -3.03 -7.81
C THR A 47 -12.27 -3.84 -7.14
N VAL A 48 -13.01 -3.20 -6.25
CA VAL A 48 -14.20 -3.80 -5.62
C VAL A 48 -15.38 -2.83 -5.73
N LEU A 49 -16.48 -3.31 -6.32
CA LEU A 49 -17.78 -2.65 -6.28
C LEU A 49 -18.51 -3.09 -5.01
N LEU A 50 -18.80 -2.11 -4.16
CA LEU A 50 -19.45 -2.31 -2.86
C LEU A 50 -20.95 -2.01 -2.91
N ARG A 51 -21.38 -1.28 -3.93
CA ARG A 51 -22.78 -0.90 -4.20
C ARG A 51 -23.00 -0.81 -5.70
N ASP A 52 -24.24 -0.91 -6.15
CA ASP A 52 -24.61 -0.63 -7.54
C ASP A 52 -24.34 0.85 -7.88
N PRO A 53 -23.38 1.15 -8.78
CA PRO A 53 -23.07 2.54 -9.12
C PRO A 53 -24.05 3.12 -10.15
N LEU A 54 -24.87 2.31 -10.83
CA LEU A 54 -25.69 2.78 -11.95
C LEU A 54 -26.73 3.85 -11.56
N PRO A 55 -27.45 3.74 -10.42
CA PRO A 55 -28.35 4.80 -9.98
C PRO A 55 -27.62 6.13 -9.74
N TYR A 56 -26.39 6.05 -9.20
CA TYR A 56 -25.57 7.23 -8.96
C TYR A 56 -25.17 7.90 -10.28
N LEU A 57 -24.68 7.13 -11.25
CA LEU A 57 -24.22 7.64 -12.56
C LEU A 57 -25.35 8.28 -13.37
N ARG A 58 -26.58 7.78 -13.26
CA ARG A 58 -27.76 8.29 -13.99
C ARG A 58 -28.20 9.70 -13.59
N GLN A 59 -27.65 10.27 -12.51
CA GLN A 59 -27.96 11.64 -12.09
C GLN A 59 -27.48 12.71 -13.10
N TRP A 60 -26.51 12.38 -13.96
CA TRP A 60 -25.98 13.28 -15.00
C TRP A 60 -26.27 12.69 -16.39
N PRO A 61 -27.50 12.86 -16.92
CA PRO A 61 -27.88 12.28 -18.21
C PRO A 61 -27.18 12.94 -19.40
N ASP A 62 -26.64 14.14 -19.24
CA ASP A 62 -25.83 14.87 -20.21
C ASP A 62 -24.38 14.35 -20.29
N ALA A 63 -23.80 13.85 -19.18
CA ALA A 63 -22.43 13.35 -19.15
C ALA A 63 -22.19 12.20 -20.15
N ASP A 64 -21.25 12.38 -21.07
CA ASP A 64 -20.74 11.35 -21.97
C ASP A 64 -19.67 10.48 -21.31
N VAL A 65 -18.90 11.07 -20.37
CA VAL A 65 -17.83 10.39 -19.64
C VAL A 65 -17.87 10.80 -18.16
N LEU A 66 -17.88 9.82 -17.25
CA LEU A 66 -17.67 10.04 -15.82
C LEU A 66 -16.52 9.16 -15.35
N ALA A 67 -15.47 9.75 -14.79
CA ALA A 67 -14.27 9.00 -14.38
C ALA A 67 -13.95 9.21 -12.90
N SER A 68 -13.44 8.16 -12.26
CA SER A 68 -12.81 8.27 -10.93
C SER A 68 -11.50 9.07 -11.00
N THR A 69 -10.88 9.37 -9.86
CA THR A 69 -9.66 10.20 -9.81
C THR A 69 -8.64 9.71 -8.77
N ASP A 70 -7.36 9.93 -9.05
CA ASP A 70 -6.24 9.72 -8.12
C ASP A 70 -6.07 10.91 -7.16
N HIS A 71 -7.06 11.78 -7.06
CA HIS A 71 -7.06 12.85 -6.07
C HIS A 71 -7.17 12.27 -4.65
N LEU A 72 -6.47 12.90 -3.69
CA LEU A 72 -6.39 12.41 -2.32
C LEU A 72 -7.20 13.25 -1.32
N THR A 73 -7.80 14.36 -1.79
CA THR A 73 -8.65 15.26 -1.03
C THR A 73 -10.08 15.20 -1.53
N ASN A 74 -11.04 15.39 -0.63
CA ASN A 74 -12.42 15.67 -1.02
C ASN A 74 -12.53 17.12 -1.53
N SER A 75 -13.13 17.35 -2.71
CA SER A 75 -13.39 18.73 -3.18
C SER A 75 -14.85 19.19 -3.05
N THR A 76 -15.78 18.29 -2.73
CA THR A 76 -17.21 18.62 -2.63
C THR A 76 -17.78 18.29 -1.27
N ASP A 77 -18.68 19.10 -0.72
CA ASP A 77 -19.37 18.82 0.55
C ASP A 77 -20.64 18.00 0.40
N ASP A 78 -21.15 17.83 -0.82
CA ASP A 78 -22.35 17.05 -1.15
C ASP A 78 -22.05 15.65 -1.76
N LEU A 79 -23.09 14.97 -2.26
CA LEU A 79 -22.96 13.67 -2.93
C LEU A 79 -22.69 13.77 -4.44
N GLY A 80 -22.48 14.96 -5.00
CA GLY A 80 -22.24 15.09 -6.43
C GLY A 80 -20.78 14.89 -6.84
N LEU A 81 -20.44 15.37 -8.04
CA LEU A 81 -19.11 15.23 -8.65
C LEU A 81 -18.02 16.01 -7.88
N GLU A 82 -16.75 15.70 -8.15
CA GLU A 82 -15.62 16.54 -7.70
C GLU A 82 -15.61 17.87 -8.46
N ASP A 83 -15.21 18.92 -7.76
CA ASP A 83 -14.89 20.21 -8.36
C ASP A 83 -13.47 20.19 -8.93
N LEU A 84 -13.34 20.36 -10.24
CA LEU A 84 -12.05 20.42 -10.94
C LEU A 84 -11.21 21.64 -10.62
N GLU A 85 -11.81 22.71 -10.08
CA GLU A 85 -11.08 23.87 -9.56
C GLU A 85 -10.26 23.53 -8.31
N VAL A 86 -10.53 22.37 -7.70
CA VAL A 86 -9.81 21.85 -6.52
C VAL A 86 -9.12 20.52 -6.81
N ALA A 87 -9.80 19.61 -7.51
CA ALA A 87 -9.34 18.25 -7.80
C ALA A 87 -8.35 18.23 -8.97
N HIS A 88 -7.08 18.45 -8.64
CA HIS A 88 -6.03 18.67 -9.62
C HIS A 88 -5.23 17.42 -10.07
N SER A 89 -5.58 16.26 -9.54
CA SER A 89 -4.90 14.99 -9.85
C SER A 89 -5.34 14.42 -11.20
N HIS A 90 -4.69 13.34 -11.62
CA HIS A 90 -5.09 12.60 -12.80
C HIS A 90 -6.44 11.90 -12.57
N TRP A 91 -7.29 11.89 -13.59
CA TRP A 91 -8.38 10.92 -13.65
C TRP A 91 -7.82 9.51 -13.61
N ASN A 92 -8.49 8.64 -12.88
CA ASN A 92 -8.17 7.24 -12.78
C ASN A 92 -9.04 6.46 -13.77
N VAL A 93 -8.41 5.62 -14.59
CA VAL A 93 -9.10 4.84 -15.64
C VAL A 93 -9.48 3.43 -15.19
N GLY A 94 -9.39 3.13 -13.89
CA GLY A 94 -9.82 1.86 -13.32
C GLY A 94 -11.31 1.80 -12.99
N PHE A 95 -11.99 2.94 -12.98
CA PHE A 95 -13.45 3.01 -13.02
C PHE A 95 -13.87 4.24 -13.78
N PHE A 96 -14.59 4.04 -14.88
CA PHE A 96 -15.25 5.10 -15.62
C PHE A 96 -16.48 4.61 -16.37
N PHE A 97 -17.45 5.50 -16.53
CA PHE A 97 -18.59 5.36 -17.42
C PHE A 97 -18.32 6.13 -18.72
N ILE A 98 -18.75 5.56 -19.84
CA ILE A 98 -18.67 6.19 -21.15
C ILE A 98 -19.88 5.81 -22.02
N LYS A 99 -20.48 6.81 -22.68
CA LYS A 99 -21.58 6.60 -23.64
C LYS A 99 -21.08 6.09 -24.98
N ALA A 100 -21.93 5.34 -25.68
CA ALA A 100 -21.68 4.88 -27.04
C ALA A 100 -21.42 6.03 -28.04
N SER A 101 -21.98 7.22 -27.80
CA SER A 101 -21.69 8.43 -28.58
C SER A 101 -20.20 8.81 -28.60
N ALA A 102 -19.42 8.38 -27.60
CA ALA A 102 -18.01 8.73 -27.45
C ALA A 102 -17.03 7.77 -28.17
N VAL A 103 -17.49 6.96 -29.14
CA VAL A 103 -16.61 6.16 -30.03
C VAL A 103 -15.44 6.97 -30.60
N PRO A 104 -15.61 8.22 -31.11
CA PRO A 104 -14.51 9.00 -31.66
C PRO A 104 -13.37 9.24 -30.64
N PHE A 105 -13.72 9.49 -29.37
CA PHE A 105 -12.74 9.64 -28.30
C PHE A 105 -12.00 8.32 -28.03
N ALA A 106 -12.71 7.20 -27.94
CA ALA A 106 -12.08 5.90 -27.69
C ALA A 106 -11.11 5.50 -28.82
N ARG A 107 -11.45 5.78 -30.09
CA ARG A 107 -10.55 5.58 -31.24
C ARG A 107 -9.30 6.45 -31.13
N ALA A 108 -9.46 7.75 -30.86
CA ALA A 108 -8.34 8.67 -30.67
C ALA A 108 -7.43 8.23 -29.51
N TRP A 109 -8.02 7.68 -28.43
CA TRP A 109 -7.29 7.14 -27.29
C TRP A 109 -6.44 5.93 -27.66
N ARG A 110 -7.02 4.94 -28.36
CA ARG A 110 -6.27 3.77 -28.85
C ARG A 110 -5.14 4.19 -29.81
N GLU A 111 -5.44 5.07 -30.76
CA GLU A 111 -4.45 5.57 -31.72
C GLU A 111 -3.29 6.31 -31.04
N LEU A 112 -3.59 7.11 -30.02
CA LEU A 112 -2.57 7.78 -29.23
C LEU A 112 -1.67 6.76 -28.51
N LEU A 113 -2.24 5.70 -27.93
CA LEU A 113 -1.45 4.65 -27.26
C LEU A 113 -0.57 3.87 -28.23
N VAL A 114 -1.06 3.57 -29.44
CA VAL A 114 -0.25 2.92 -30.49
C VAL A 114 0.89 3.84 -30.94
N ARG A 115 0.61 5.14 -31.15
CA ARG A 115 1.60 6.14 -31.56
C ARG A 115 2.62 6.48 -30.46
N LYS A 116 2.21 6.37 -29.20
CA LYS A 116 3.02 6.65 -28.01
C LYS A 116 3.10 5.40 -27.12
N PRO A 117 3.82 4.34 -27.55
CA PRO A 117 3.83 3.04 -26.86
C PRO A 117 4.50 3.06 -25.47
N HIS A 118 5.08 4.18 -25.05
CA HIS A 118 5.62 4.41 -23.71
C HIS A 118 4.64 5.13 -22.78
N TRP A 119 3.54 5.67 -23.30
CA TRP A 119 2.51 6.31 -22.50
C TRP A 119 1.67 5.27 -21.76
N TRP A 120 1.21 5.67 -20.59
CA TRP A 120 0.19 4.95 -19.83
C TRP A 120 -1.19 5.38 -20.35
N ASP A 121 -2.16 4.45 -20.40
CA ASP A 121 -3.53 4.70 -20.85
C ASP A 121 -4.20 5.81 -20.05
N GLN A 122 -4.01 5.84 -18.73
CA GLN A 122 -4.47 6.92 -17.86
C GLN A 122 -3.94 8.31 -18.27
N HIS A 123 -2.66 8.38 -18.61
CA HIS A 123 -2.05 9.65 -19.05
C HIS A 123 -2.63 10.08 -20.40
N ALA A 124 -2.77 9.16 -21.35
CA ALA A 124 -3.37 9.43 -22.66
C ALA A 124 -4.84 9.89 -22.53
N PHE A 125 -5.61 9.27 -21.62
CA PHE A 125 -6.99 9.64 -21.32
C PHE A 125 -7.11 11.10 -20.86
N GLY A 126 -6.37 11.45 -19.80
CA GLY A 126 -6.39 12.82 -19.27
C GLY A 126 -5.88 13.86 -20.27
N TRP A 127 -4.90 13.49 -21.10
CA TRP A 127 -4.39 14.35 -22.17
C TRP A 127 -5.45 14.63 -23.24
N LEU A 128 -6.18 13.60 -23.69
CA LEU A 128 -7.21 13.75 -24.71
C LEU A 128 -8.43 14.54 -24.22
N LEU A 129 -8.87 14.30 -22.98
CA LEU A 129 -9.97 15.07 -22.42
C LEU A 129 -9.67 16.57 -22.39
N ARG A 130 -8.41 16.94 -22.15
CA ARG A 130 -7.93 18.34 -22.13
C ARG A 130 -7.73 18.95 -23.52
N GLN A 131 -7.67 18.17 -24.60
CA GLN A 131 -7.49 18.72 -25.95
C GLN A 131 -8.68 19.56 -26.44
N GLY A 132 -9.84 19.43 -25.79
CA GLY A 132 -11.02 20.25 -26.03
C GLY A 132 -10.98 21.64 -25.43
N VAL A 133 -9.90 21.98 -24.71
CA VAL A 133 -9.85 23.15 -23.83
C VAL A 133 -8.67 24.00 -24.32
N ALA A 134 -8.97 25.13 -24.96
CA ALA A 134 -8.11 25.81 -25.94
C ALA A 134 -6.68 26.17 -25.47
N GLY A 135 -5.64 25.62 -26.12
CA GLY A 135 -4.24 26.06 -25.95
C GLY A 135 -3.26 25.37 -26.92
N ASP A 136 -3.13 25.94 -28.13
CA ASP A 136 -1.98 25.92 -29.04
C ASP A 136 -0.84 24.87 -28.82
N GLY A 137 -1.15 23.58 -28.92
CA GLY A 137 -0.18 22.57 -29.35
C GLY A 137 1.09 22.37 -28.50
N LYS A 138 1.23 23.02 -27.34
CA LYS A 138 2.29 22.75 -26.38
C LYS A 138 1.77 21.73 -25.38
N GLY A 139 2.14 20.46 -25.62
CA GLY A 139 1.72 19.34 -24.77
C GLY A 139 1.97 19.63 -23.28
N PRO A 140 1.10 19.13 -22.38
CA PRO A 140 1.23 19.42 -20.97
C PRO A 140 2.47 18.69 -20.44
N GLY A 141 3.43 19.48 -19.96
CA GLY A 141 4.25 19.04 -18.83
C GLY A 141 3.32 18.65 -17.68
N ALA A 142 3.85 17.88 -16.73
CA ALA A 142 3.17 17.26 -15.60
C ALA A 142 2.51 18.22 -14.58
N GLY A 143 1.85 19.27 -15.03
CA GLY A 143 0.98 20.14 -14.24
C GLY A 143 -0.43 19.58 -14.19
N GLY A 144 -1.09 19.78 -13.07
CA GLY A 144 -2.53 19.56 -12.90
C GLY A 144 -3.38 20.40 -13.88
N PRO A 145 -4.69 20.57 -13.64
CA PRO A 145 -5.64 21.27 -14.51
C PRO A 145 -5.38 22.78 -14.67
N ASN A 146 -4.19 23.28 -14.29
CA ASN A 146 -3.73 24.65 -14.54
C ASN A 146 -2.74 24.73 -15.73
N GLY A 147 -2.82 23.77 -16.66
CA GLY A 147 -2.11 23.90 -17.94
C GLY A 147 -2.63 25.11 -18.71
N PRO A 148 -1.78 25.84 -19.46
CA PRO A 148 -2.23 26.98 -20.27
C PRO A 148 -3.33 26.52 -21.23
N GLY A 149 -4.54 27.03 -21.04
CA GLY A 149 -5.68 26.82 -21.95
C GLY A 149 -7.06 26.53 -21.35
N TRP A 150 -7.18 26.41 -20.03
CA TRP A 150 -8.49 26.18 -19.37
C TRP A 150 -9.34 27.45 -19.24
N ASP A 151 -10.37 27.60 -20.09
CA ASP A 151 -11.52 28.48 -19.83
C ASP A 151 -12.66 27.68 -19.18
N LEU A 152 -12.47 27.38 -17.89
CA LEU A 152 -13.43 26.64 -17.06
C LEU A 152 -14.84 27.28 -17.06
N LYS A 153 -14.98 28.59 -17.29
CA LYS A 153 -16.28 29.25 -17.22
C LYS A 153 -17.11 29.03 -18.48
N GLY A 154 -16.49 29.16 -19.66
CA GLY A 154 -17.16 28.85 -20.94
C GLY A 154 -17.53 27.37 -21.05
N ASP A 155 -16.66 26.49 -20.56
CA ASP A 155 -16.80 25.04 -20.67
C ASP A 155 -17.88 24.42 -19.78
N LYS A 156 -18.45 25.20 -18.85
CA LYS A 156 -19.50 24.77 -17.93
C LYS A 156 -20.90 25.28 -18.33
N ALA A 157 -20.99 26.22 -19.27
CA ALA A 157 -22.23 26.93 -19.56
C ALA A 157 -23.34 26.00 -20.11
N GLY A 158 -24.51 26.03 -19.47
CA GLY A 158 -25.71 25.30 -19.91
C GLY A 158 -25.72 23.79 -19.61
N LEU A 159 -24.78 23.28 -18.82
CA LEU A 159 -24.75 21.88 -18.38
C LEU A 159 -25.67 21.66 -17.16
N SER A 160 -26.09 20.42 -16.91
CA SER A 160 -27.05 20.12 -15.84
C SER A 160 -26.46 20.24 -14.42
N ASP A 161 -25.14 20.23 -14.29
CA ASP A 161 -24.42 20.38 -13.04
C ASP A 161 -23.18 21.27 -13.27
N PRO A 162 -22.88 22.25 -12.40
CA PRO A 162 -21.74 23.15 -12.54
C PRO A 162 -20.36 22.46 -12.47
N ARG A 163 -20.31 21.19 -12.08
CA ARG A 163 -19.09 20.36 -12.02
C ARG A 163 -18.88 19.49 -13.25
N LEU A 164 -19.83 19.49 -14.17
CA LEU A 164 -19.61 18.99 -15.52
C LEU A 164 -18.88 20.03 -16.35
N PHE A 165 -18.16 19.56 -17.37
CA PHE A 165 -17.39 20.41 -18.25
C PHE A 165 -17.33 19.82 -19.65
N ARG A 166 -17.23 20.67 -20.66
CA ARG A 166 -16.96 20.23 -22.03
C ARG A 166 -15.52 19.78 -22.17
N CYS A 167 -15.32 18.67 -22.86
CA CYS A 167 -14.04 17.99 -22.98
C CYS A 167 -13.87 17.42 -24.39
N PHE A 168 -12.64 16.97 -24.69
CA PHE A 168 -12.25 16.41 -25.98
C PHE A 168 -12.41 17.40 -27.17
N THR A 169 -11.77 17.10 -28.30
CA THR A 169 -11.64 18.02 -29.44
C THR A 169 -12.96 18.74 -29.79
N ASN A 170 -12.88 20.06 -29.93
CA ASN A 170 -14.00 20.96 -30.22
C ASN A 170 -15.16 20.87 -29.21
N HIS A 171 -14.87 20.60 -27.93
CA HIS A 171 -15.86 20.60 -26.85
C HIS A 171 -17.00 19.59 -27.10
N SER A 172 -16.68 18.49 -27.79
CA SER A 172 -17.65 17.55 -28.36
C SER A 172 -18.22 16.55 -27.37
N LEU A 173 -17.64 16.43 -26.18
CA LEU A 173 -18.13 15.58 -25.10
C LEU A 173 -18.40 16.38 -23.83
N VAL A 174 -19.30 15.88 -22.99
CA VAL A 174 -19.51 16.35 -21.61
C VAL A 174 -18.88 15.37 -20.64
N CYS A 175 -18.00 15.86 -19.78
CA CYS A 175 -17.25 15.07 -18.81
C CYS A 175 -17.57 15.46 -17.37
N GLY A 176 -17.35 14.52 -16.44
CA GLY A 176 -17.40 14.74 -15.00
C GLY A 176 -16.44 13.85 -14.23
N THR A 177 -16.13 14.25 -13.00
CA THR A 177 -15.21 13.53 -12.11
C THR A 177 -15.99 12.97 -10.92
N LEU A 178 -15.93 11.66 -10.71
CA LEU A 178 -16.63 11.00 -9.61
C LEU A 178 -15.97 11.32 -8.25
N PRO A 179 -16.75 11.47 -7.17
CA PRO A 179 -16.23 11.91 -5.88
C PRO A 179 -15.32 10.87 -5.22
N VAL A 180 -14.12 11.26 -4.80
CA VAL A 180 -13.11 10.35 -4.20
C VAL A 180 -13.57 9.73 -2.90
N ALA A 181 -14.48 10.39 -2.18
CA ALA A 181 -15.07 9.85 -0.97
C ALA A 181 -16.03 8.67 -1.24
N SER A 182 -16.54 8.52 -2.47
CA SER A 182 -17.52 7.49 -2.85
C SER A 182 -17.00 6.51 -3.92
N PHE A 183 -16.09 6.98 -4.78
CA PHE A 183 -15.38 6.22 -5.81
C PHE A 183 -13.87 6.34 -5.55
N ALA A 184 -13.41 5.64 -4.51
CA ALA A 184 -12.12 5.92 -3.91
C ALA A 184 -10.98 5.18 -4.60
N ASN A 185 -9.83 5.85 -4.74
CA ASN A 185 -8.55 5.14 -4.85
C ASN A 185 -8.18 4.50 -3.50
N GLY A 186 -7.17 3.65 -3.50
CA GLY A 186 -6.86 2.84 -2.32
C GLY A 186 -6.32 3.63 -1.14
N HIS A 187 -5.65 4.76 -1.38
CA HIS A 187 -5.22 5.64 -0.29
C HIS A 187 -6.42 6.32 0.37
N VAL A 188 -7.37 6.85 -0.42
CA VAL A 188 -8.57 7.52 0.13
C VAL A 188 -9.51 6.52 0.80
N GLY A 189 -9.75 5.38 0.17
CA GLY A 189 -10.72 4.37 0.62
C GLY A 189 -10.20 3.50 1.76
N LEU A 190 -8.93 3.07 1.69
CA LEU A 190 -8.39 2.01 2.57
C LEU A 190 -7.42 2.55 3.63
N VAL A 191 -6.75 3.69 3.41
CA VAL A 191 -5.86 4.34 4.40
C VAL A 191 -6.58 5.47 5.13
N GLN A 192 -7.04 6.50 4.40
CA GLN A 192 -7.74 7.64 4.99
C GLN A 192 -9.14 7.26 5.49
N ARG A 193 -9.77 6.25 4.87
CA ARG A 193 -11.15 5.80 5.10
C ARG A 193 -12.11 6.99 5.07
N LEU A 194 -11.95 7.84 4.06
CA LEU A 194 -12.62 9.13 3.98
C LEU A 194 -14.16 8.98 3.98
N HIS A 195 -14.69 7.94 3.34
CA HIS A 195 -16.11 7.60 3.35
C HIS A 195 -16.71 7.47 4.76
N ALA A 196 -15.96 6.92 5.72
CA ALA A 196 -16.40 6.77 7.11
C ALA A 196 -16.33 8.08 7.90
N ARG A 197 -15.52 9.05 7.44
CA ARG A 197 -15.35 10.36 8.08
C ARG A 197 -16.31 11.41 7.53
N LEU A 198 -16.69 11.28 6.26
CA LEU A 198 -17.65 12.14 5.57
C LEU A 198 -19.02 11.45 5.40
N PRO A 199 -19.46 10.63 6.37
CA PRO A 199 -20.47 9.56 6.23
C PRO A 199 -21.08 9.35 4.83
N ARG A 200 -20.23 8.98 3.86
CA ARG A 200 -20.60 8.84 2.45
C ARG A 200 -20.70 7.38 2.04
N PRO A 201 -21.62 7.04 1.13
CA PRO A 201 -21.67 5.70 0.56
C PRO A 201 -20.41 5.42 -0.27
N LEU A 202 -19.64 4.41 0.11
CA LEU A 202 -18.57 3.90 -0.73
C LEU A 202 -19.18 2.94 -1.77
N TYR A 203 -19.16 3.33 -3.05
CA TYR A 203 -19.61 2.50 -4.17
C TYR A 203 -18.49 1.64 -4.71
N PHE A 204 -17.28 2.17 -4.72
CA PHE A 204 -16.14 1.61 -5.41
C PHE A 204 -14.85 1.89 -4.66
N VAL A 205 -13.96 0.91 -4.64
CA VAL A 205 -12.57 1.12 -4.25
C VAL A 205 -11.61 0.48 -5.25
N HIS A 206 -10.68 1.28 -5.77
CA HIS A 206 -9.57 0.81 -6.58
C HIS A 206 -8.39 0.46 -5.68
N ALA A 207 -7.81 -0.73 -5.82
CA ALA A 207 -6.55 -1.05 -5.16
C ALA A 207 -5.34 -0.39 -5.86
N THR A 208 -5.32 0.95 -5.85
CA THR A 208 -4.19 1.84 -6.17
C THR A 208 -3.59 2.50 -4.93
N HIS A 209 -2.33 2.95 -5.01
CA HIS A 209 -1.54 3.42 -3.86
C HIS A 209 -1.23 2.33 -2.82
N GLN A 210 -1.04 1.09 -3.26
CA GLN A 210 -0.53 -0.02 -2.44
C GLN A 210 0.79 -0.52 -3.01
N TYR A 211 1.51 -1.24 -2.16
CA TYR A 211 2.77 -1.87 -2.45
C TYR A 211 2.60 -3.39 -2.54
N SER A 212 3.68 -4.09 -2.90
CA SER A 212 3.67 -5.55 -3.06
C SER A 212 2.65 -6.07 -4.09
N ALA A 213 2.50 -5.32 -5.19
CA ALA A 213 1.64 -5.61 -6.35
C ALA A 213 0.35 -6.38 -6.01
N GLY A 214 0.06 -7.50 -6.66
CA GLY A 214 -1.19 -8.25 -6.47
C GLY A 214 -1.36 -8.80 -5.06
N ALA A 215 -0.26 -9.18 -4.39
CA ALA A 215 -0.31 -9.74 -3.05
C ALA A 215 -0.72 -8.68 -2.01
N GLY A 216 -0.15 -7.48 -2.09
CA GLY A 216 -0.49 -6.36 -1.21
C GLY A 216 -1.85 -5.76 -1.51
N LYS A 217 -2.25 -5.66 -2.79
CA LYS A 217 -3.63 -5.28 -3.15
C LYS A 217 -4.65 -6.21 -2.52
N ARG A 218 -4.46 -7.53 -2.67
CA ARG A 218 -5.35 -8.54 -2.05
C ARG A 218 -5.37 -8.42 -0.53
N HIS A 219 -4.20 -8.33 0.09
CA HIS A 219 -4.11 -8.22 1.54
C HIS A 219 -4.79 -6.95 2.06
N ARG A 220 -4.63 -5.80 1.36
CA ARG A 220 -5.30 -4.55 1.73
C ARG A 220 -6.82 -4.66 1.68
N LEU A 221 -7.36 -5.35 0.67
CA LEU A 221 -8.79 -5.60 0.57
C LEU A 221 -9.30 -6.56 1.67
N ARG A 222 -8.46 -7.50 2.14
CA ARG A 222 -8.75 -8.33 3.31
C ARG A 222 -8.75 -7.52 4.61
N GLU A 223 -7.75 -6.67 4.83
CA GLU A 223 -7.69 -5.76 5.99
C GLU A 223 -8.93 -4.87 6.07
N ALA A 224 -9.49 -4.47 4.92
CA ALA A 224 -10.74 -3.72 4.83
C ALA A 224 -12.03 -4.57 4.90
N GLY A 225 -11.93 -5.90 4.92
CA GLY A 225 -13.06 -6.83 5.02
C GLY A 225 -13.88 -6.99 3.73
N VAL A 226 -13.38 -6.45 2.61
CA VAL A 226 -14.09 -6.42 1.32
C VAL A 226 -13.62 -7.50 0.34
N TRP A 227 -12.50 -8.17 0.63
CA TRP A 227 -12.08 -9.37 -0.09
C TRP A 227 -12.78 -10.62 0.46
N ILE A 228 -13.07 -11.58 -0.42
CA ILE A 228 -13.71 -12.85 -0.08
C ILE A 228 -12.74 -13.99 -0.39
N ASP A 229 -12.41 -14.76 0.63
CA ASP A 229 -11.65 -16.02 0.48
C ASP A 229 -12.55 -17.24 0.73
N PRO A 230 -12.11 -18.44 0.31
CA PRO A 230 -12.77 -19.70 0.67
C PRO A 230 -12.84 -19.92 2.19
N PRO A 231 -13.79 -20.72 2.70
CA PRO A 231 -13.95 -20.99 4.14
C PRO A 231 -12.68 -21.47 4.84
N GLU A 232 -11.82 -22.24 4.17
CA GLU A 232 -10.57 -22.78 4.71
C GLU A 232 -9.53 -21.69 5.00
N TYR A 233 -9.70 -20.50 4.41
CA TYR A 233 -8.92 -19.32 4.79
C TYR A 233 -9.25 -18.88 6.22
N TYR A 234 -10.53 -18.92 6.57
CA TYR A 234 -11.07 -18.46 7.84
C TYR A 234 -10.96 -19.49 8.97
N ASP A 235 -10.97 -20.78 8.64
CA ASP A 235 -10.76 -21.88 9.59
C ASP A 235 -9.73 -22.88 9.06
N PRO A 236 -8.43 -22.55 9.12
CA PRO A 236 -7.39 -23.43 8.60
C PRO A 236 -7.24 -24.70 9.45
N PRO A 237 -6.86 -25.86 8.87
CA PRO A 237 -6.80 -27.14 9.58
C PRO A 237 -5.94 -27.14 10.86
N GLY A 238 -4.82 -26.39 10.85
CA GLY A 238 -3.93 -26.27 12.00
C GLY A 238 -4.40 -25.28 13.07
N GLY A 239 -5.48 -24.54 12.81
CA GLY A 239 -5.97 -23.47 13.67
C GLY A 239 -5.16 -22.16 13.56
N LEU A 240 -5.59 -21.19 14.36
CA LEU A 240 -5.07 -19.84 14.43
C LEU A 240 -4.30 -19.60 15.72
N LEU A 241 -3.29 -18.76 15.63
CA LEU A 241 -2.55 -18.17 16.74
C LEU A 241 -2.70 -16.65 16.63
N TYR A 242 -3.17 -16.00 17.68
CA TYR A 242 -3.19 -14.56 17.80
C TYR A 242 -2.35 -14.13 19.00
N ALA A 243 -1.48 -13.15 18.80
CA ALA A 243 -0.73 -12.53 19.88
C ALA A 243 -1.02 -11.03 19.85
N PRO A 244 -1.81 -10.51 20.81
CA PRO A 244 -2.10 -9.09 20.89
C PRO A 244 -0.81 -8.27 20.97
N LEU A 245 -0.76 -7.17 20.23
CA LEU A 245 0.34 -6.21 20.27
C LEU A 245 -0.08 -5.04 21.16
N ALA A 246 0.55 -4.92 22.33
CA ALA A 246 0.36 -3.78 23.22
C ALA A 246 1.53 -2.80 23.03
N LEU A 247 1.27 -1.69 22.33
CA LEU A 247 2.25 -0.62 22.14
C LEU A 247 2.17 0.37 23.31
N PRO A 248 3.31 0.74 23.93
CA PRO A 248 3.31 1.82 24.92
C PRO A 248 2.85 3.15 24.31
N ASP A 249 2.05 3.93 25.04
CA ASP A 249 1.56 5.25 24.59
C ASP A 249 2.70 6.18 24.13
N GLY A 250 3.85 6.14 24.80
CA GLY A 250 5.02 6.94 24.42
C GLY A 250 5.61 6.57 23.06
N LEU A 251 5.36 5.35 22.58
CA LEU A 251 5.80 4.88 21.26
C LEU A 251 4.79 5.24 20.17
N LEU A 252 3.50 5.21 20.49
CA LEU A 252 2.40 5.53 19.58
C LEU A 252 2.19 7.04 19.43
N HIS A 253 2.35 7.79 20.51
CA HIS A 253 2.19 9.25 20.58
C HIS A 253 3.44 9.95 21.13
N PRO A 254 4.60 9.76 20.47
CA PRO A 254 5.86 10.32 20.93
C PRO A 254 5.84 11.85 20.88
N ARG A 255 6.46 12.48 21.88
CA ARG A 255 6.57 13.95 21.99
C ARG A 255 8.02 14.39 21.90
N GLY A 256 8.24 15.54 21.26
CA GLY A 256 9.54 16.19 21.22
C GLY A 256 9.91 16.83 22.55
N VAL A 257 11.13 17.35 22.63
CA VAL A 257 11.62 18.11 23.80
C VAL A 257 10.78 19.35 24.10
N ASP A 258 10.09 19.89 23.09
CA ASP A 258 9.16 21.03 23.18
C ASP A 258 7.72 20.60 23.55
N GLY A 259 7.50 19.31 23.85
CA GLY A 259 6.20 18.74 24.19
C GLY A 259 5.26 18.51 23.00
N LYS A 260 5.66 18.88 21.77
CA LYS A 260 4.80 18.73 20.59
C LYS A 260 4.79 17.28 20.08
N PRO A 261 3.68 16.81 19.50
CA PRO A 261 3.63 15.49 18.86
C PRO A 261 4.66 15.38 17.73
N LEU A 262 5.46 14.32 17.75
CA LEU A 262 6.42 14.04 16.68
C LEU A 262 5.71 13.53 15.42
N PHE A 263 4.61 12.77 15.57
CA PHE A 263 3.76 12.36 14.46
C PHE A 263 2.73 13.43 14.12
N ALA A 264 3.21 14.54 13.57
CA ALA A 264 2.40 15.61 13.01
C ALA A 264 2.99 16.01 11.64
N PRO A 265 2.20 16.64 10.75
CA PRO A 265 2.77 17.31 9.58
C PRO A 265 3.74 18.40 10.06
N GLN A 266 5.03 18.21 9.85
CA GLN A 266 6.05 19.15 10.28
C GLN A 266 6.72 19.76 9.05
N LEU A 267 6.47 21.05 8.78
CA LEU A 267 7.19 21.81 7.74
C LEU A 267 8.72 21.77 7.96
N ALA A 268 9.17 21.70 9.22
CA ALA A 268 10.57 21.58 9.63
C ALA A 268 11.26 20.25 9.20
N PHE A 269 10.49 19.27 8.72
CA PHE A 269 11.01 18.01 8.19
C PHE A 269 11.85 18.22 6.91
N LEU A 270 11.55 19.28 6.13
CA LEU A 270 12.33 19.63 4.93
C LEU A 270 13.63 20.36 5.27
N ASP A 271 13.66 21.13 6.36
CA ASP A 271 14.81 21.97 6.71
C ASP A 271 15.92 21.15 7.40
N THR A 272 15.54 20.18 8.24
CA THR A 272 16.48 19.32 8.98
C THR A 272 16.99 18.12 8.18
N ALA A 273 16.25 17.69 7.14
CA ALA A 273 16.71 16.70 6.16
C ALA A 273 18.00 17.12 5.43
N HIS A 274 18.26 18.44 5.35
CA HIS A 274 19.50 18.98 4.77
C HIS A 274 20.69 18.93 5.75
N ASN A 275 20.48 18.69 7.06
CA ASN A 275 21.51 18.80 8.11
C ASN A 275 22.05 17.46 8.65
N HIS A 276 21.94 16.37 7.87
CA HIS A 276 22.73 15.14 8.06
C HIS A 276 22.58 14.43 9.44
N SER A 277 21.49 14.67 10.16
CA SER A 277 21.15 14.01 11.43
C SER A 277 19.73 13.43 11.36
N ALA A 278 19.51 12.28 12.02
CA ALA A 278 18.19 11.64 12.02
C ALA A 278 17.21 12.52 12.80
N HIS A 279 16.22 13.08 12.10
CA HIS A 279 15.18 13.90 12.70
C HIS A 279 14.44 13.12 13.81
N PRO A 280 14.13 13.72 14.99
CA PRO A 280 13.51 12.98 16.09
C PRO A 280 12.24 12.21 15.71
N ALA A 281 11.41 12.80 14.83
CA ALA A 281 10.18 12.15 14.38
C ALA A 281 10.43 10.91 13.50
N LEU A 282 11.53 10.90 12.74
CA LEU A 282 11.96 9.74 11.98
C LEU A 282 12.45 8.62 12.92
N LEU A 283 13.28 8.96 13.91
CA LEU A 283 13.72 8.00 14.91
C LEU A 283 12.52 7.38 15.64
N ALA A 284 11.52 8.20 15.97
CA ALA A 284 10.29 7.75 16.57
C ALA A 284 9.47 6.83 15.65
N HIS A 285 9.37 7.14 14.34
CA HIS A 285 8.70 6.27 13.37
C HIS A 285 9.32 4.87 13.35
N PHE A 286 10.65 4.79 13.32
CA PHE A 286 11.32 3.49 13.26
C PHE A 286 11.36 2.76 14.59
N ALA A 287 11.46 3.45 15.72
CA ALA A 287 11.27 2.83 17.02
C ALA A 287 9.89 2.15 17.08
N LEU A 288 8.85 2.85 16.63
CA LEU A 288 7.48 2.32 16.54
C LEU A 288 7.42 1.11 15.59
N THR A 289 7.91 1.23 14.37
CA THR A 289 7.80 0.14 13.37
C THR A 289 8.67 -1.06 13.72
N HIS A 290 9.88 -0.87 14.25
CA HIS A 290 10.79 -1.96 14.64
C HIS A 290 10.23 -2.80 15.78
N ALA A 291 9.66 -2.18 16.83
CA ALA A 291 9.02 -2.92 17.92
C ALA A 291 7.92 -3.87 17.42
N GLN A 292 7.15 -3.40 16.43
CA GLN A 292 6.09 -4.19 15.81
C GLN A 292 6.62 -5.30 14.89
N ILE A 293 7.71 -5.03 14.15
CA ILE A 293 8.38 -6.06 13.34
C ILE A 293 8.93 -7.18 14.22
N ALA A 294 9.54 -6.87 15.37
CA ALA A 294 10.00 -7.88 16.33
C ALA A 294 8.84 -8.74 16.83
N HIS A 295 7.70 -8.13 17.16
CA HIS A 295 6.49 -8.86 17.56
C HIS A 295 5.95 -9.78 16.45
N VAL A 296 5.86 -9.28 15.22
CA VAL A 296 5.42 -10.09 14.06
C VAL A 296 6.40 -11.24 13.80
N ARG A 297 7.71 -10.98 13.88
CA ARG A 297 8.76 -12.00 13.74
C ARG A 297 8.57 -13.13 14.75
N ASP A 298 8.43 -12.79 16.02
CA ASP A 298 8.28 -13.77 17.11
C ASP A 298 6.95 -14.54 16.97
N GLY A 299 5.89 -13.86 16.51
CA GLY A 299 4.62 -14.47 16.14
C GLY A 299 4.75 -15.47 14.98
N VAL A 300 5.51 -15.13 13.94
CA VAL A 300 5.75 -16.05 12.80
C VAL A 300 6.54 -17.28 13.26
N ALA A 301 7.56 -17.09 14.10
CA ALA A 301 8.32 -18.19 14.66
C ALA A 301 7.45 -19.14 15.47
N ALA A 302 6.61 -18.60 16.37
CA ALA A 302 5.67 -19.38 17.17
C ALA A 302 4.64 -20.11 16.29
N ALA A 303 4.03 -19.41 15.32
CA ALA A 303 3.04 -19.98 14.41
C ALA A 303 3.64 -21.12 13.57
N TRP A 304 4.85 -20.92 13.02
CA TRP A 304 5.56 -21.95 12.28
C TRP A 304 5.90 -23.15 13.16
N ALA A 305 6.43 -22.90 14.36
CA ALA A 305 6.73 -23.95 15.33
C ALA A 305 5.49 -24.71 15.78
N LEU A 306 4.30 -24.11 15.79
CA LEU A 306 3.08 -24.75 16.26
C LEU A 306 2.19 -25.31 15.13
N GLY A 307 2.55 -25.06 13.86
CA GLY A 307 1.75 -25.48 12.72
C GLY A 307 0.42 -24.71 12.59
N ARG A 308 0.38 -23.47 13.11
CA ARG A 308 -0.80 -22.59 13.11
C ARG A 308 -0.62 -21.46 12.10
N LYS A 309 -1.72 -20.80 11.72
CA LYS A 309 -1.64 -19.50 11.02
C LYS A 309 -1.64 -18.36 12.03
N LEU A 310 -0.73 -17.40 11.87
CA LEU A 310 -0.66 -16.20 12.69
C LEU A 310 -1.72 -15.20 12.23
N ILE A 311 -2.63 -14.81 13.12
CA ILE A 311 -3.38 -13.57 12.92
C ILE A 311 -2.45 -12.41 13.28
N LEU A 312 -2.10 -11.59 12.29
CA LEU A 312 -1.26 -10.42 12.49
C LEU A 312 -2.01 -9.40 13.35
N PRO A 313 -1.34 -8.74 14.31
CA PRO A 313 -1.94 -7.62 15.00
C PRO A 313 -2.15 -6.43 14.07
N PRO A 314 -3.10 -5.53 14.36
CA PRO A 314 -3.15 -4.25 13.68
C PRO A 314 -1.85 -3.49 13.97
N LEU A 315 -1.23 -2.95 12.93
CA LEU A 315 -0.01 -2.17 13.07
C LEU A 315 -0.33 -0.67 13.18
N ALA A 316 0.65 0.11 13.59
CA ALA A 316 0.65 1.56 13.56
C ALA A 316 1.88 2.09 12.83
N CYS A 317 1.74 3.15 12.04
CA CYS A 317 2.86 3.77 11.33
C CYS A 317 2.90 5.27 11.62
N GLY A 318 4.05 5.77 12.03
CA GLY A 318 4.19 7.21 12.31
C GLY A 318 3.94 8.09 11.08
N PHE A 319 4.18 7.54 9.88
CA PHE A 319 4.13 8.25 8.60
C PHE A 319 3.60 7.35 7.48
N ASP A 320 3.15 7.99 6.40
CA ASP A 320 2.87 7.33 5.12
C ASP A 320 4.14 6.69 4.52
N ARG A 321 3.89 5.79 3.57
CA ARG A 321 4.88 5.29 2.62
C ARG A 321 4.58 5.91 1.25
N GLY A 322 5.62 6.37 0.55
CA GLY A 322 5.51 6.99 -0.77
C GLY A 322 6.73 6.69 -1.65
N PRO A 323 6.64 6.76 -3.00
CA PRO A 323 7.81 6.71 -3.88
C PRO A 323 8.52 8.08 -4.01
N PHE A 324 8.05 9.10 -3.29
CA PHE A 324 8.53 10.49 -3.34
C PHE A 324 8.68 11.04 -1.92
N PRO A 325 9.62 11.95 -1.63
CA PRO A 325 9.75 12.59 -0.33
C PRO A 325 8.46 13.29 0.14
N HIS A 326 8.14 13.21 1.43
CA HIS A 326 6.92 13.81 1.99
C HIS A 326 7.06 14.18 3.48
N LEU A 327 6.19 15.07 3.95
CA LEU A 327 6.15 15.59 5.33
C LEU A 327 5.43 14.64 6.31
N GLY A 328 5.62 13.34 6.13
CA GLY A 328 4.92 12.30 6.88
C GLY A 328 3.54 11.87 6.36
N LYS A 329 2.91 12.63 5.45
CA LYS A 329 1.67 12.24 4.73
C LYS A 329 1.86 12.37 3.22
N SER A 330 1.17 11.56 2.42
CA SER A 330 1.10 11.76 0.98
C SER A 330 0.60 13.18 0.63
N PRO A 331 1.20 13.89 -0.34
CA PRO A 331 0.72 15.19 -0.80
C PRO A 331 -0.77 15.13 -1.18
N GLY A 332 -1.57 16.03 -0.64
CA GLY A 332 -3.03 16.04 -0.83
C GLY A 332 -3.82 15.12 0.12
N ALA A 333 -3.20 14.25 0.91
CA ALA A 333 -3.90 13.45 1.92
C ALA A 333 -4.20 14.28 3.19
N THR A 334 -4.90 15.42 3.04
CA THR A 334 -5.12 16.40 4.11
C THR A 334 -5.92 15.83 5.29
N ALA A 335 -6.85 14.91 5.00
CA ALA A 335 -7.65 14.26 6.01
C ALA A 335 -6.88 13.18 6.78
N GLN A 336 -5.78 12.61 6.26
CA GLN A 336 -5.03 11.52 6.91
C GLN A 336 -4.65 11.91 8.35
N ARG A 337 -4.81 10.99 9.32
CA ARG A 337 -4.37 11.19 10.71
C ARG A 337 -3.04 10.47 10.92
N LEU A 338 -2.18 11.03 11.76
CA LEU A 338 -0.93 10.41 12.18
C LEU A 338 -0.95 10.18 13.70
N PRO A 339 -0.41 9.06 14.22
CA PRO A 339 0.03 7.91 13.44
C PRO A 339 -1.13 7.27 12.64
N ILE A 340 -0.78 6.52 11.60
CA ILE A 340 -1.73 5.76 10.78
C ILE A 340 -2.13 4.52 11.56
N GLU A 341 -3.40 4.46 11.94
CA GLU A 341 -3.96 3.36 12.74
C GLU A 341 -5.32 2.92 12.16
N PRO A 342 -5.44 1.65 11.70
CA PRO A 342 -4.35 0.69 11.51
C PRO A 342 -3.47 1.08 10.30
N CYS A 343 -2.17 0.88 10.44
CA CYS A 343 -1.22 0.95 9.35
C CYS A 343 -1.35 -0.26 8.44
N PRO A 344 -1.36 -0.05 7.11
CA PRO A 344 -1.30 -1.15 6.17
C PRO A 344 -0.08 -2.06 6.34
N LEU A 345 -0.28 -3.37 6.27
CA LEU A 345 0.84 -4.32 6.36
C LEU A 345 1.90 -4.08 5.27
N ASP A 346 1.48 -3.77 4.04
CA ASP A 346 2.36 -3.49 2.91
C ASP A 346 3.07 -2.14 2.99
N TYR A 347 2.89 -1.35 4.06
CA TYR A 347 3.79 -0.22 4.34
C TYR A 347 5.09 -0.68 5.00
N VAL A 348 5.06 -1.82 5.70
CA VAL A 348 6.17 -2.33 6.52
C VAL A 348 6.78 -3.61 5.94
N PHE A 349 5.94 -4.49 5.38
CA PHE A 349 6.33 -5.80 4.88
C PHE A 349 6.18 -5.91 3.36
N ASP A 350 7.11 -6.62 2.73
CA ASP A 350 7.05 -7.02 1.33
C ASP A 350 6.25 -8.32 1.23
N LEU A 351 5.04 -8.21 0.67
CA LEU A 351 4.10 -9.32 0.60
C LEU A 351 4.22 -10.17 -0.67
N GLU A 352 5.10 -9.78 -1.61
CA GLU A 352 5.35 -10.57 -2.83
C GLU A 352 6.52 -11.51 -2.68
N ARG A 353 7.58 -11.07 -1.99
CA ARG A 353 8.81 -11.83 -1.94
C ARG A 353 8.64 -13.10 -1.13
N ARG A 354 9.05 -14.20 -1.75
CA ARG A 354 9.26 -15.48 -1.10
C ARG A 354 10.74 -15.65 -0.80
N ALA A 355 11.05 -16.20 0.37
CA ALA A 355 12.39 -16.69 0.62
C ALA A 355 12.66 -17.84 -0.37
N GLY A 356 13.74 -17.74 -1.15
CA GLY A 356 14.16 -18.83 -2.03
C GLY A 356 14.64 -20.00 -1.18
N ALA A 357 14.04 -21.17 -1.33
CA ALA A 357 14.56 -22.39 -0.74
C ALA A 357 15.94 -22.68 -1.37
N ARG A 358 17.02 -22.53 -0.60
CA ARG A 358 18.32 -23.11 -0.98
C ARG A 358 18.28 -24.61 -0.65
N ASP A 359 18.82 -25.40 -1.55
CA ASP A 359 18.69 -26.86 -1.64
C ASP A 359 18.72 -27.60 -0.28
N GLY A 360 17.69 -28.41 -0.03
CA GLY A 360 17.65 -29.41 1.05
C GLY A 360 17.33 -28.92 2.48
N ALA A 361 17.24 -27.60 2.72
CA ALA A 361 16.81 -27.06 4.02
C ALA A 361 15.29 -26.83 4.07
N ALA A 362 14.67 -27.02 5.24
CA ALA A 362 13.27 -26.63 5.45
C ALA A 362 13.14 -25.12 5.24
N ALA A 363 12.55 -24.72 4.12
CA ALA A 363 12.31 -23.32 3.82
C ALA A 363 11.35 -22.72 4.85
N ALA A 364 11.71 -21.56 5.39
CA ALA A 364 10.77 -20.80 6.19
C ALA A 364 9.57 -20.38 5.30
N PRO A 365 8.34 -20.35 5.85
CA PRO A 365 7.16 -20.04 5.05
C PRO A 365 7.23 -18.62 4.49
N ALA A 366 6.49 -18.30 3.43
CA ALA A 366 6.28 -16.89 3.08
C ALA A 366 5.34 -16.23 4.10
N LEU A 367 5.47 -14.91 4.32
CA LEU A 367 4.67 -14.20 5.32
C LEU A 367 3.16 -14.43 5.12
N LEU A 368 2.64 -14.21 3.89
CA LEU A 368 1.22 -14.43 3.59
C LEU A 368 0.78 -15.90 3.62
N GLU A 369 1.71 -16.86 3.54
CA GLU A 369 1.36 -18.27 3.66
C GLU A 369 1.12 -18.64 5.12
N ILE A 370 1.90 -18.08 6.05
CA ILE A 370 1.80 -18.36 7.48
C ILE A 370 0.85 -17.42 8.23
N SER A 371 0.39 -16.34 7.60
CA SER A 371 -0.39 -15.30 8.30
C SER A 371 -1.79 -15.03 7.75
N ARG A 372 -2.57 -14.29 8.55
CA ARG A 372 -3.89 -13.73 8.29
C ARG A 372 -3.92 -12.27 8.76
N GLU A 373 -4.74 -11.45 8.12
CA GLU A 373 -4.96 -10.05 8.49
C GLU A 373 -5.65 -9.90 9.85
N TYR A 374 -5.42 -8.75 10.51
CA TYR A 374 -6.02 -8.45 11.81
C TYR A 374 -7.56 -8.39 11.78
N SER A 375 -8.14 -8.00 10.65
CA SER A 375 -9.60 -7.85 10.50
C SER A 375 -10.34 -9.19 10.56
N MET A 376 -9.63 -10.32 10.44
CA MET A 376 -10.18 -11.65 10.54
C MET A 376 -10.93 -11.88 11.87
N LEU A 377 -10.45 -11.31 12.98
CA LEU A 377 -11.12 -11.46 14.29
C LEU A 377 -12.51 -10.82 14.34
N ASN A 378 -12.75 -9.82 13.50
CA ASN A 378 -14.01 -9.08 13.44
C ASN A 378 -14.79 -9.36 12.14
N SER A 379 -14.32 -10.31 11.34
CA SER A 379 -14.95 -10.65 10.06
C SER A 379 -16.19 -11.51 10.28
N THR A 380 -17.30 -11.15 9.64
CA THR A 380 -18.52 -11.97 9.62
C THR A 380 -18.33 -13.32 8.93
N ARG A 381 -17.21 -13.50 8.21
CA ARG A 381 -16.84 -14.75 7.54
C ARG A 381 -16.02 -15.69 8.42
N THR A 382 -15.50 -15.20 9.54
CA THR A 382 -14.81 -16.06 10.51
C THR A 382 -15.86 -16.84 11.30
N PRO A 383 -15.80 -18.19 11.32
CA PRO A 383 -16.83 -18.98 11.98
C PRO A 383 -16.99 -18.59 13.45
N PRO A 384 -18.21 -18.30 13.93
CA PRO A 384 -18.45 -17.98 15.34
C PRO A 384 -17.97 -19.09 16.29
N SER A 385 -18.08 -20.35 15.86
CA SER A 385 -17.56 -21.51 16.61
C SER A 385 -16.03 -21.49 16.77
N LEU A 386 -15.29 -20.98 15.77
CA LEU A 386 -13.85 -20.79 15.87
C LEU A 386 -13.52 -19.73 16.92
N LEU A 387 -14.19 -18.57 16.86
CA LEU A 387 -13.97 -17.48 17.82
C LEU A 387 -14.33 -17.92 19.24
N ALA A 388 -15.43 -18.66 19.41
CA ALA A 388 -15.84 -19.22 20.69
C ALA A 388 -14.87 -20.29 21.24
N SER A 389 -14.03 -20.90 20.38
CA SER A 389 -13.02 -21.88 20.80
C SER A 389 -11.72 -21.25 21.33
N ALA A 390 -11.66 -19.92 21.46
CA ALA A 390 -10.47 -19.19 21.88
C ALA A 390 -9.93 -19.68 23.22
N HIS A 391 -8.72 -20.23 23.21
CA HIS A 391 -7.95 -20.53 24.39
C HIS A 391 -6.98 -19.38 24.69
N ARG A 392 -7.15 -18.73 25.84
CA ARG A 392 -6.29 -17.62 26.28
C ARG A 392 -5.18 -18.14 27.18
N ALA A 393 -3.94 -17.95 26.76
CA ALA A 393 -2.74 -18.33 27.50
C ALA A 393 -1.86 -17.10 27.75
N SER A 394 -1.37 -16.94 28.97
CA SER A 394 -0.44 -15.86 29.32
C SER A 394 0.96 -16.10 28.75
N ALA A 395 1.39 -17.36 28.73
CA ALA A 395 2.69 -17.81 28.21
C ALA A 395 2.57 -19.25 27.68
N LEU A 396 3.66 -19.76 27.09
CA LEU A 396 3.74 -21.17 26.72
C LEU A 396 3.66 -22.08 27.95
N PRO A 397 3.11 -23.30 27.81
CA PRO A 397 3.20 -24.34 28.85
C PRO A 397 4.65 -24.57 29.30
N ALA A 398 4.89 -24.50 30.61
CA ALA A 398 6.23 -24.58 31.17
C ALA A 398 6.88 -25.95 30.87
N GLY A 399 8.17 -25.93 30.47
CA GLY A 399 8.94 -27.14 30.18
C GLY A 399 8.60 -27.83 28.86
N GLU A 400 7.63 -27.32 28.10
CA GLU A 400 7.21 -27.94 26.85
C GLU A 400 7.93 -27.34 25.64
N GLY A 401 8.51 -28.22 24.81
CA GLY A 401 8.95 -27.86 23.46
C GLY A 401 7.77 -27.79 22.48
N ALA A 402 8.04 -27.40 21.23
CA ALA A 402 6.99 -27.20 20.21
C ALA A 402 6.02 -28.39 20.07
N ALA A 403 6.52 -29.64 20.09
CA ALA A 403 5.68 -30.83 19.99
C ALA A 403 4.72 -31.01 21.18
N GLY A 404 5.17 -30.65 22.39
CA GLY A 404 4.36 -30.68 23.59
C GLY A 404 3.24 -29.67 23.56
N VAL A 405 3.58 -28.42 23.23
CA VAL A 405 2.60 -27.34 23.08
C VAL A 405 1.58 -27.67 21.99
N ARG A 406 1.99 -28.25 20.86
CA ARG A 406 1.06 -28.72 19.81
C ARG A 406 0.06 -29.75 20.33
N ARG A 407 0.49 -30.71 21.15
CA ARG A 407 -0.42 -31.72 21.74
C ARG A 407 -1.40 -31.06 22.70
N LEU A 408 -0.92 -30.21 23.60
CA LEU A 408 -1.74 -29.53 24.61
C LEU A 408 -2.79 -28.61 23.96
N TRP A 409 -2.45 -27.96 22.86
CA TRP A 409 -3.35 -27.04 22.17
C TRP A 409 -4.12 -27.67 21.01
N ALA A 410 -4.02 -28.98 20.77
CA ALA A 410 -4.61 -29.63 19.60
C ALA A 410 -6.14 -29.44 19.49
N ALA A 411 -6.83 -29.34 20.63
CA ALA A 411 -8.28 -29.15 20.69
C ALA A 411 -8.74 -27.69 20.46
N HIS A 412 -7.83 -26.72 20.49
CA HIS A 412 -8.17 -25.29 20.39
C HIS A 412 -7.96 -24.77 18.95
N ARG A 413 -9.04 -24.34 18.29
CA ARG A 413 -8.94 -23.79 16.92
C ARG A 413 -8.36 -22.38 16.92
N LEU A 414 -8.60 -21.59 17.97
CA LEU A 414 -7.97 -20.29 18.19
C LEU A 414 -7.19 -20.30 19.50
N VAL A 415 -5.93 -19.90 19.45
CA VAL A 415 -5.11 -19.65 20.65
C VAL A 415 -4.73 -18.17 20.69
N GLU A 416 -5.07 -17.50 21.79
CA GLU A 416 -4.62 -16.14 22.10
C GLU A 416 -3.45 -16.23 23.09
N LEU A 417 -2.26 -15.79 22.68
CA LEU A 417 -1.05 -15.87 23.50
C LEU A 417 -0.58 -14.45 23.86
N ALA A 418 -0.59 -14.12 25.14
CA ALA A 418 -0.21 -12.78 25.61
C ALA A 418 1.29 -12.49 25.48
N GLN A 419 2.14 -13.50 25.73
CA GLN A 419 3.59 -13.37 25.64
C GLN A 419 4.14 -14.37 24.61
N LEU A 420 4.69 -13.84 23.52
CA LEU A 420 5.36 -14.64 22.51
C LEU A 420 6.74 -15.09 23.00
N PRO A 421 7.15 -16.34 22.73
CA PRO A 421 8.55 -16.74 22.86
C PRO A 421 9.39 -15.99 21.82
N PRO A 422 10.67 -15.70 22.12
CA PRO A 422 11.56 -15.09 21.14
C PRO A 422 11.76 -16.02 19.92
N ALA A 423 11.82 -15.47 18.71
CA ALA A 423 12.09 -16.26 17.52
C ALA A 423 13.46 -16.95 17.54
N PHE A 424 14.43 -16.38 18.27
CA PHE A 424 15.81 -16.82 18.29
C PHE A 424 16.35 -17.05 19.69
N GLY A 425 17.35 -17.92 19.77
CA GLY A 425 18.03 -18.27 21.01
C GLY A 425 17.48 -19.53 21.68
N PRO A 426 17.94 -19.85 22.90
CA PRO A 426 17.61 -21.10 23.58
C PRO A 426 16.12 -21.26 23.94
N SER A 427 15.43 -20.15 24.19
CA SER A 427 14.01 -20.13 24.55
C SER A 427 13.06 -20.14 23.34
N SER A 428 13.59 -20.21 22.11
CA SER A 428 12.79 -20.30 20.89
C SER A 428 12.17 -21.69 20.74
N LEU A 429 10.94 -21.74 20.21
CA LEU A 429 10.29 -22.98 19.82
C LEU A 429 10.85 -23.60 18.53
N LEU A 430 11.65 -22.84 17.78
CA LEU A 430 12.25 -23.29 16.53
C LEU A 430 13.54 -24.06 16.79
N SER A 431 13.74 -25.15 16.05
CA SER A 431 15.02 -25.85 16.02
C SER A 431 16.14 -24.94 15.49
N PRO A 432 17.43 -25.24 15.75
CA PRO A 432 18.52 -24.45 15.21
C PRO A 432 18.52 -24.32 13.67
N SER A 433 18.05 -25.34 12.95
CA SER A 433 17.90 -25.27 11.49
C SER A 433 16.77 -24.35 11.06
N GLN A 434 15.62 -24.39 11.75
CA GLN A 434 14.50 -23.49 11.49
C GLN A 434 14.84 -22.04 11.84
N GLN A 435 15.58 -21.80 12.93
CA GLN A 435 16.06 -20.45 13.26
C GLN A 435 16.95 -19.88 12.16
N ARG A 436 17.85 -20.68 11.57
CA ARG A 436 18.67 -20.24 10.42
C ARG A 436 17.80 -19.91 9.20
N ALA A 437 16.87 -20.80 8.85
CA ALA A 437 15.96 -20.59 7.73
C ALA A 437 15.07 -19.34 7.92
N LEU A 438 14.59 -19.09 9.15
CA LEU A 438 13.81 -17.88 9.45
C LEU A 438 14.66 -16.62 9.29
N ARG A 439 15.91 -16.60 9.77
CA ARG A 439 16.81 -15.44 9.59
C ARG A 439 16.99 -15.09 8.11
N GLU A 440 17.18 -16.09 7.25
CA GLU A 440 17.31 -15.89 5.81
C GLU A 440 16.01 -15.34 5.20
N ALA A 441 14.86 -15.85 5.63
CA ALA A 441 13.57 -15.39 5.12
C ALA A 441 13.20 -13.97 5.58
N LEU A 442 13.51 -13.60 6.82
CA LEU A 442 13.21 -12.27 7.37
C LEU A 442 13.87 -11.13 6.59
N ALA A 443 15.01 -11.37 5.96
CA ALA A 443 15.65 -10.40 5.07
C ALA A 443 14.79 -10.04 3.84
N HIS A 444 13.76 -10.84 3.54
CA HIS A 444 12.84 -10.64 2.42
C HIS A 444 11.43 -10.25 2.87
N TYR A 445 11.11 -10.38 4.16
CA TYR A 445 9.79 -10.04 4.69
C TYR A 445 9.58 -8.55 4.81
N THR A 446 10.61 -7.81 5.19
CA THR A 446 10.47 -6.37 5.40
C THR A 446 10.69 -5.60 4.11
N ASP A 447 9.95 -4.51 3.97
CA ASP A 447 10.09 -3.61 2.84
C ASP A 447 10.95 -2.38 3.23
N VAL A 448 10.92 -1.39 2.36
CA VAL A 448 11.67 -0.16 2.46
C VAL A 448 10.75 1.01 2.79
N TRP A 449 11.18 1.83 3.75
CA TRP A 449 10.61 3.14 3.97
C TRP A 449 11.39 4.18 3.16
N CYS A 450 10.71 4.87 2.26
CA CYS A 450 11.26 6.04 1.58
C CYS A 450 11.00 7.28 2.45
N CYS A 451 11.79 8.34 2.27
CA CYS A 451 11.28 9.70 2.01
C CYS A 451 12.09 10.84 2.63
N VAL A 452 13.37 10.66 2.96
CA VAL A 452 14.25 11.83 3.11
C VAL A 452 14.81 12.19 1.74
N ASN A 453 14.59 13.44 1.31
CA ASN A 453 15.12 13.97 0.06
C ASN A 453 16.63 13.71 0.02
N PRO A 454 17.15 12.86 -0.89
CA PRO A 454 18.59 12.64 -0.96
C PRO A 454 19.22 13.94 -1.47
N ILE A 455 20.06 14.57 -0.64
CA ILE A 455 20.77 15.85 -0.91
C ILE A 455 21.50 15.83 -2.27
N ARG A 456 21.88 14.65 -2.76
CA ARG A 456 22.40 14.41 -4.11
C ARG A 456 21.79 13.13 -4.68
N TRP A 457 21.59 13.12 -6.00
CA TRP A 457 21.34 11.88 -6.75
C TRP A 457 22.41 10.83 -6.38
N GLY A 458 21.97 9.68 -5.87
CA GLY A 458 22.85 8.58 -5.47
C GLY A 458 23.08 8.39 -3.96
N LEU A 459 22.54 9.25 -3.08
CA LEU A 459 22.54 9.03 -1.63
C LEU A 459 21.29 8.28 -1.13
N PRO A 460 21.34 7.57 0.02
CA PRO A 460 20.21 6.77 0.50
C PRO A 460 19.01 7.66 0.89
N GLY A 461 17.98 7.71 0.03
CA GLY A 461 16.67 8.29 0.36
C GLY A 461 15.66 7.26 0.89
N HIS A 462 16.11 6.02 1.04
CA HIS A 462 15.32 4.85 1.39
C HIS A 462 16.05 4.06 2.48
N VAL A 463 15.33 3.65 3.51
CA VAL A 463 15.85 2.84 4.63
C VAL A 463 15.09 1.52 4.65
N LEU A 464 15.82 0.42 4.55
CA LEU A 464 15.26 -0.92 4.70
C LEU A 464 14.96 -1.17 6.17
N TYR A 465 13.74 -1.59 6.49
CA TYR A 465 13.46 -2.09 7.82
C TYR A 465 14.24 -3.38 8.05
N ASP A 466 14.80 -3.54 9.24
CA ASP A 466 15.57 -4.71 9.63
C ASP A 466 14.82 -5.49 10.71
N ALA A 467 14.32 -6.68 10.36
CA ALA A 467 13.64 -7.56 11.31
C ALA A 467 14.57 -8.19 12.36
N LEU A 468 15.89 -8.00 12.22
CA LEU A 468 16.92 -8.47 13.15
C LEU A 468 17.57 -7.32 13.92
N TYR A 469 17.01 -6.10 13.91
CA TYR A 469 17.62 -4.90 14.50
C TYR A 469 18.03 -5.04 15.98
N ASP A 470 17.34 -5.88 16.74
CA ASP A 470 17.54 -6.22 18.16
C ASP A 470 18.32 -7.53 18.38
N VAL A 471 18.62 -8.28 17.34
CA VAL A 471 19.24 -9.62 17.42
C VAL A 471 20.74 -9.51 17.18
N VAL A 472 21.54 -9.65 18.22
CA VAL A 472 23.00 -9.47 18.13
C VAL A 472 23.74 -10.78 18.39
N PRO A 473 24.76 -11.15 17.58
CA PRO A 473 25.13 -10.52 16.31
C PRO A 473 24.20 -10.95 15.16
N HIS A 474 24.12 -10.12 14.12
CA HIS A 474 23.46 -10.49 12.86
C HIS A 474 24.10 -9.84 11.65
N THR A 475 23.72 -10.33 10.48
CA THR A 475 24.02 -9.71 9.19
C THR A 475 22.71 -9.26 8.57
N ASP A 476 22.61 -8.00 8.19
CA ASP A 476 21.41 -7.47 7.56
C ASP A 476 21.35 -7.78 6.05
N ARG A 477 20.23 -7.39 5.42
CA ARG A 477 19.98 -7.59 3.98
C ARG A 477 21.04 -6.95 3.07
N LEU A 478 21.77 -5.94 3.54
CA LEU A 478 22.84 -5.27 2.80
C LEU A 478 24.22 -5.90 3.06
N GLY A 479 24.29 -7.02 3.79
CA GLY A 479 25.54 -7.71 4.11
C GLY A 479 26.35 -7.04 5.21
N ARG A 480 25.77 -6.08 5.95
CA ARG A 480 26.47 -5.41 7.07
C ARG A 480 26.33 -6.27 8.32
N THR A 481 27.43 -6.46 9.04
CA THR A 481 27.44 -7.22 10.30
C THR A 481 27.32 -6.27 11.48
N TRP A 482 26.36 -6.57 12.35
CA TRP A 482 26.04 -5.80 13.54
C TRP A 482 26.40 -6.59 14.79
N THR A 483 27.14 -5.96 15.70
CA THR A 483 27.55 -6.52 17.00
C THR A 483 26.86 -5.79 18.15
N CYS A 484 25.79 -5.07 17.85
CA CYS A 484 25.07 -4.14 18.69
C CYS A 484 23.68 -3.92 18.06
N PRO A 485 22.66 -3.49 18.82
CA PRO A 485 21.46 -2.93 18.22
C PRO A 485 21.83 -1.66 17.45
N TRP A 486 21.28 -1.50 16.24
CA TRP A 486 21.60 -0.35 15.38
C TRP A 486 20.46 0.67 15.34
N HIS A 487 20.84 1.93 15.14
CA HIS A 487 19.89 3.03 14.95
C HIS A 487 20.04 3.63 13.56
N ILE A 488 18.95 4.23 13.10
CA ILE A 488 18.87 4.76 11.75
C ILE A 488 19.70 6.02 11.58
N ALA A 489 20.41 6.03 10.47
CA ALA A 489 21.14 7.18 9.98
C ALA A 489 20.66 7.49 8.56
N ILE A 490 20.43 8.77 8.30
CA ILE A 490 20.04 9.29 6.98
C ILE A 490 21.04 10.36 6.55
N GLY A 491 21.25 10.50 5.23
CA GLY A 491 22.19 11.46 4.66
C GLY A 491 23.62 10.90 4.61
N ALA A 492 24.63 11.72 4.93
CA ALA A 492 26.04 11.29 4.95
C ALA A 492 26.41 10.44 6.18
N ALA A 493 25.51 10.35 7.17
CA ALA A 493 25.73 9.54 8.35
C ALA A 493 25.61 8.05 7.99
N LYS A 494 26.68 7.28 8.25
CA LYS A 494 26.62 5.81 8.17
C LYS A 494 25.78 5.29 9.34
N PRO A 495 24.93 4.27 9.15
CA PRO A 495 24.27 3.56 10.24
C PRO A 495 25.30 3.11 11.28
N ARG A 496 25.02 3.35 12.57
CA ARG A 496 25.96 3.10 13.69
C ARG A 496 25.32 2.25 14.76
N CYS A 497 26.17 1.59 15.54
CA CYS A 497 25.81 1.06 16.84
C CYS A 497 25.31 2.16 17.79
N ALA A 498 24.48 1.80 18.76
CA ALA A 498 24.04 2.69 19.84
C ALA A 498 25.21 3.34 20.62
N ASP A 499 26.38 2.68 20.65
CA ASP A 499 27.63 3.16 21.28
C ASP A 499 28.51 4.02 20.34
N GLY A 500 28.07 4.28 19.10
CA GLY A 500 28.80 5.08 18.12
C GLY A 500 29.77 4.32 17.20
N ASN A 501 29.97 3.00 17.40
CA ASN A 501 30.83 2.18 16.56
C ASN A 501 30.25 1.97 15.14
N VAL A 502 31.14 1.99 14.13
CA VAL A 502 30.79 1.78 12.72
C VAL A 502 30.97 0.30 12.36
N PRO A 503 29.95 -0.38 11.80
CA PRO A 503 30.08 -1.79 11.41
C PRO A 503 31.14 -1.98 10.33
N ARG A 504 31.93 -3.06 10.44
CA ARG A 504 32.94 -3.45 9.43
C ARG A 504 32.21 -4.09 8.23
N ALA A 505 32.29 -3.47 7.06
CA ALA A 505 31.90 -4.12 5.80
C ALA A 505 32.99 -5.13 5.41
N ARG A 506 32.63 -6.38 5.11
CA ARG A 506 33.56 -7.31 4.45
C ARG A 506 33.59 -7.01 2.96
N GLY A 507 34.74 -6.59 2.45
CA GLY A 507 35.09 -6.68 1.03
C GLY A 507 34.37 -5.68 0.13
N THR A 508 35.04 -5.31 -0.95
CA THR A 508 34.48 -4.55 -2.07
C THR A 508 33.15 -5.14 -2.52
N LEU A 509 32.10 -4.31 -2.50
CA LEU A 509 30.82 -4.57 -3.17
C LEU A 509 31.09 -5.14 -4.57
N PRO A 510 30.50 -6.29 -4.97
CA PRO A 510 30.37 -6.59 -6.38
C PRO A 510 29.52 -5.47 -6.97
N THR A 511 30.05 -4.77 -7.97
CA THR A 511 29.36 -3.76 -8.78
C THR A 511 28.32 -4.38 -9.72
N ALA A 512 27.52 -5.32 -9.20
CA ALA A 512 26.51 -6.03 -9.96
C ALA A 512 25.11 -5.70 -9.41
N GLY A 513 24.39 -4.82 -10.13
CA GLY A 513 22.94 -4.90 -10.21
C GLY A 513 22.07 -3.91 -9.43
N LEU A 514 22.63 -2.90 -8.76
CA LEU A 514 21.83 -1.76 -8.27
C LEU A 514 21.73 -0.68 -9.37
N ARG A 515 20.76 -0.83 -10.28
CA ARG A 515 20.32 0.21 -11.22
C ARG A 515 18.81 0.40 -11.20
#